data_AF-A0A2V8EC16-F1
#
_entry.id   AF-A0A2V8EC16-F1
#
_cell.length_a   1.000
_cell.length_b   1.000
_cell.length_c   1.000
_cell.angle_alpha   90.00
_cell.angle_beta   90.00
_cell.angle_gamma   90.00
#
_symmetry.space_group_name_H-M   'P 1'
#
loop_
_entity.id
_entity.type
_entity.pdbx_description
1 polymer ?
#
loop_
_entity_poly.entity_id
_entity_poly.type
_entity_poly.pdbx_seq_one_letter_code
_entity_poly.pdbx_strand_id
1 'polypeptide(L)'
;MAGCRNGRLQRRSRGRPRLAPDPDGRRGVGDFDGDGKSDLLWRNTQTGDVAIWLMNGATVRSAPLVSQGIPLAWQIATVADLDGDGKSDLIWRHTQTGDVAAWLLDGATVQQAPLVSSGVPLSWQIAGAGDLDGDGKADLLWRQVLSGDLAVWLMDGKAIRQSAVVASVVPLVWQVELVSDVDGDGKSDVLWRQIQTGDVSAWLMNGVAVKETGVVATGVALGWQIQ
;
A
#
# COMPACT_ATOMS: atom_id res chain seq x y z
N MET A 1 38.79 29.22 42.07
CA MET A 1 37.93 29.72 40.95
C MET A 1 37.73 28.56 39.99
N ALA A 2 36.47 28.16 39.80
CA ALA A 2 36.08 27.05 38.96
C ALA A 2 36.11 27.44 37.47
N GLY A 3 36.57 26.53 36.61
CA GLY A 3 36.47 26.64 35.15
C GLY A 3 35.87 25.37 34.58
N CYS A 4 34.54 25.29 34.57
CA CYS A 4 33.77 24.24 33.93
C CYS A 4 33.20 24.81 32.61
N ARG A 5 33.47 24.19 31.46
CA ARG A 5 32.70 24.42 30.22
C ARG A 5 32.36 23.08 29.56
N ASN A 6 31.06 22.81 29.54
CA ASN A 6 30.37 21.72 28.88
C ASN A 6 29.90 22.10 27.48
N GLY A 7 29.73 21.09 26.61
CA GLY A 7 28.89 21.12 25.40
C GLY A 7 29.67 21.35 24.11
N ARG A 8 29.45 20.67 22.99
CA ARG A 8 28.25 19.94 22.55
C ARG A 8 28.68 19.02 21.40
N LEU A 9 28.59 17.70 21.58
CA LEU A 9 28.79 16.73 20.49
C LEU A 9 27.61 16.85 19.52
N GLN A 10 27.88 17.35 18.31
CA GLN A 10 26.90 17.30 17.21
C GLN A 10 26.75 15.84 16.76
N ARG A 11 25.63 15.21 17.12
CA ARG A 11 25.22 13.95 16.53
C ARG A 11 24.77 14.22 15.09
N ARG A 12 25.58 13.78 14.13
CA ARG A 12 25.18 13.65 12.72
C ARG A 12 23.97 12.72 12.66
N SER A 13 22.80 13.27 12.34
CA SER A 13 21.63 12.47 11.99
C SER A 13 21.95 11.72 10.70
N ARG A 14 22.14 10.41 10.80
CA ARG A 14 22.11 9.54 9.62
C ARG A 14 20.70 9.64 9.06
N GLY A 15 20.57 10.26 7.89
CA GLY A 15 19.33 10.28 7.14
C GLY A 15 18.85 8.85 6.95
N ARG A 16 17.70 8.52 7.53
CA ARG A 16 16.99 7.29 7.20
C ARG A 16 16.50 7.43 5.74
N PRO A 17 16.50 6.36 4.94
CA PRO A 17 15.81 6.39 3.66
C PRO A 17 14.38 6.84 3.91
N ARG A 18 14.01 7.99 3.35
CA ARG A 18 12.62 8.41 3.25
C ARG A 18 11.99 7.36 2.34
N LEU A 19 11.06 6.56 2.86
CA LEU A 19 10.14 5.82 2.00
C LEU A 19 9.61 6.86 1.01
N ALA A 20 9.71 6.57 -0.28
CA ALA A 20 9.14 7.45 -1.28
C ALA A 20 7.69 7.75 -0.88
N PRO A 21 7.24 9.02 -0.99
CA PRO A 21 5.80 9.28 -0.89
C PRO A 21 5.11 8.37 -1.88
N ASP A 22 4.13 7.62 -1.38
CA ASP A 22 3.20 6.84 -2.18
C ASP A 22 2.50 7.82 -3.15
N PRO A 23 2.56 7.60 -4.47
CA PRO A 23 2.00 8.53 -5.45
C PRO A 23 0.50 8.81 -5.23
N ASP A 24 -0.24 7.92 -4.57
CA ASP A 24 -1.69 8.06 -4.44
C ASP A 24 -2.18 8.84 -3.21
N GLY A 25 -1.39 9.04 -2.16
CA GLY A 25 -1.92 9.71 -0.95
C GLY A 25 -3.15 9.03 -0.28
N ARG A 26 -3.58 7.85 -0.76
CA ARG A 26 -4.81 7.13 -0.36
C ARG A 26 -4.67 6.25 0.89
N ARG A 27 -3.52 6.29 1.59
CA ARG A 27 -3.26 5.49 2.82
C ARG A 27 -4.22 5.76 3.99
N GLY A 28 -5.24 6.60 3.80
CA GLY A 28 -6.23 6.96 4.80
C GLY A 28 -7.65 7.02 4.25
N VAL A 29 -7.95 6.43 3.08
CA VAL A 29 -9.29 6.47 2.46
C VAL A 29 -9.70 5.08 2.01
N GLY A 30 -10.96 4.72 2.24
CA GLY A 30 -11.59 3.47 1.80
C GLY A 30 -13.08 3.51 2.11
N ASP A 31 -13.90 2.67 1.50
CA ASP A 31 -15.30 2.46 1.94
C ASP A 31 -15.27 1.37 3.02
N PHE A 32 -15.36 1.73 4.30
CA PHE A 32 -15.21 0.76 5.39
C PHE A 32 -16.55 0.14 5.80
N ASP A 33 -17.68 0.76 5.46
CA ASP A 33 -19.02 0.27 5.84
C ASP A 33 -19.89 -0.23 4.67
N GLY A 34 -19.41 -0.13 3.44
CA GLY A 34 -20.03 -0.65 2.23
C GLY A 34 -21.18 0.23 1.72
N ASP A 35 -21.22 1.51 2.09
CA ASP A 35 -22.29 2.44 1.67
C ASP A 35 -22.02 3.12 0.31
N GLY A 36 -20.90 2.77 -0.33
CA GLY A 36 -20.44 3.31 -1.60
C GLY A 36 -19.75 4.67 -1.49
N LYS A 37 -19.46 5.15 -0.26
CA LYS A 37 -18.77 6.41 -0.02
C LYS A 37 -17.41 6.16 0.64
N SER A 38 -16.49 7.08 0.36
CA SER A 38 -15.19 7.06 0.99
C SER A 38 -15.24 7.56 2.43
N ASP A 39 -14.74 6.73 3.34
CA ASP A 39 -14.47 6.99 4.74
C ASP A 39 -13.00 7.35 4.99
N LEU A 40 -12.67 7.80 6.21
CA LEU A 40 -11.31 8.21 6.57
C LEU A 40 -10.69 7.31 7.63
N LEU A 41 -9.52 6.77 7.33
CA LEU A 41 -8.67 6.01 8.25
C LEU A 41 -7.58 6.92 8.84
N TRP A 42 -7.52 6.92 10.17
CA TRP A 42 -6.57 7.70 10.95
C TRP A 42 -5.63 6.80 11.73
N ARG A 43 -4.36 7.16 11.76
CA ARG A 43 -3.36 6.52 12.62
C ARG A 43 -2.57 7.55 13.41
N ASN A 44 -2.61 7.45 14.73
CA ASN A 44 -1.81 8.29 15.60
C ASN A 44 -0.33 7.84 15.53
N THR A 45 0.55 8.74 15.10
CA THR A 45 1.97 8.44 14.88
C THR A 45 2.81 8.38 16.17
N GLN A 46 2.23 8.73 17.30
CA GLN A 46 2.89 8.73 18.62
C GLN A 46 2.38 7.59 19.50
N THR A 47 1.06 7.40 19.54
CA THR A 47 0.43 6.37 20.38
C THR A 47 0.20 5.05 19.64
N GLY A 48 0.07 5.08 18.32
CA GLY A 48 -0.29 3.91 17.53
C GLY A 48 -1.79 3.62 17.51
N ASP A 49 -2.63 4.51 18.03
CA ASP A 49 -4.09 4.36 17.95
C ASP A 49 -4.56 4.43 16.49
N VAL A 50 -5.58 3.66 16.17
CA VAL A 50 -6.23 3.58 14.85
C VAL A 50 -7.69 3.96 15.03
N ALA A 51 -8.18 4.88 14.20
CA ALA A 51 -9.58 5.28 14.15
C ALA A 51 -10.09 5.25 12.72
N ILE A 52 -11.37 4.95 12.55
CA ILE A 52 -12.06 5.09 11.28
C ILE A 52 -13.17 6.11 11.50
N TRP A 53 -13.23 7.11 10.63
CA TRP A 53 -14.32 8.07 10.56
C TRP A 53 -15.22 7.65 9.41
N LEU A 54 -16.41 7.16 9.75
CA LEU A 54 -17.43 6.84 8.77
C LEU A 54 -18.07 8.15 8.31
N MET A 55 -18.05 8.40 7.02
CA MET A 55 -18.38 9.68 6.40
C MET A 55 -19.77 9.65 5.77
N ASN A 56 -20.37 10.82 5.60
CA ASN A 56 -21.55 11.00 4.76
C ASN A 56 -21.40 12.33 4.02
N GLY A 57 -20.71 12.27 2.87
CA GLY A 57 -20.21 13.45 2.19
C GLY A 57 -19.23 14.21 3.08
N ALA A 58 -19.45 15.51 3.29
CA ALA A 58 -18.56 16.36 4.09
C ALA A 58 -18.76 16.26 5.62
N THR A 59 -19.60 15.33 6.09
CA THR A 59 -19.90 15.17 7.53
C THR A 59 -19.42 13.82 8.06
N VAL A 60 -18.98 13.79 9.33
CA VAL A 60 -18.61 12.56 10.04
C VAL A 60 -19.87 11.99 10.68
N ARG A 61 -20.26 10.77 10.28
CA ARG A 61 -21.38 10.02 10.87
C ARG A 61 -20.99 9.39 12.20
N SER A 62 -19.78 8.81 12.27
CA SER A 62 -19.19 8.26 13.50
C SER A 62 -17.67 8.22 13.40
N ALA A 63 -16.97 8.26 14.54
CA ALA A 63 -15.51 8.26 14.61
C ALA A 63 -14.95 7.33 15.71
N PRO A 64 -15.30 6.03 15.69
CA PRO A 64 -14.79 5.07 16.68
C PRO A 64 -13.26 4.86 16.58
N LEU A 65 -12.66 4.56 17.73
CA LEU A 65 -11.36 3.91 17.77
C LEU A 65 -11.53 2.45 17.35
N VAL A 66 -10.75 2.02 16.35
CA VAL A 66 -10.70 0.63 15.89
C VAL A 66 -9.81 -0.20 16.82
N SER A 67 -8.65 0.37 17.19
CA SER A 67 -7.70 -0.25 18.11
C SER A 67 -6.83 0.80 18.76
N GLN A 68 -6.36 0.52 19.97
CA GLN A 68 -5.46 1.40 20.71
C GLN A 68 -4.06 0.82 20.80
N GLY A 69 -3.04 1.69 20.76
CA GLY A 69 -1.67 1.30 21.11
C GLY A 69 -0.99 0.30 20.17
N ILE A 70 -1.36 0.23 18.87
CA ILE A 70 -0.67 -0.67 17.94
C ILE A 70 0.80 -0.24 17.82
N PRO A 71 1.78 -1.15 18.07
CA PRO A 71 3.19 -0.77 18.08
C PRO A 71 3.60 -0.01 16.81
N LEU A 72 4.35 1.09 16.99
CA LEU A 72 4.71 1.99 15.89
C LEU A 72 5.51 1.30 14.76
N ALA A 73 6.12 0.15 15.05
CA ALA A 73 6.83 -0.66 14.08
C ALA A 73 5.90 -1.34 13.05
N TRP A 74 4.62 -1.55 13.37
CA TRP A 74 3.59 -1.94 12.42
C TRP A 74 3.06 -0.71 11.69
N GLN A 75 3.11 -0.71 10.37
CA GLN A 75 2.58 0.36 9.53
C GLN A 75 1.49 -0.18 8.62
N ILE A 76 0.45 0.61 8.37
CA ILE A 76 -0.56 0.30 7.36
C ILE A 76 0.13 0.46 6.00
N ALA A 77 0.23 -0.65 5.28
CA ALA A 77 0.87 -0.73 3.99
C ALA A 77 -0.10 -0.35 2.87
N THR A 78 -1.35 -0.84 2.96
CA THR A 78 -2.43 -0.51 2.01
C THR A 78 -3.81 -0.73 2.63
N VAL A 79 -4.83 -0.16 1.99
CA VAL A 79 -6.26 -0.31 2.27
C VAL A 79 -6.92 -0.88 1.02
N ALA A 80 -7.63 -2.00 1.13
CA ALA A 80 -8.31 -2.66 0.00
C ALA A 80 -9.31 -3.71 0.50
N ASP A 81 -10.34 -4.04 -0.28
CA ASP A 81 -11.29 -5.13 0.03
C ASP A 81 -10.62 -6.50 -0.17
N LEU A 82 -10.19 -7.17 0.90
CA LEU A 82 -9.41 -8.41 0.79
C LEU A 82 -10.29 -9.65 0.74
N ASP A 83 -11.52 -9.60 1.25
CA ASP A 83 -12.41 -10.75 1.34
C ASP A 83 -13.65 -10.70 0.44
N GLY A 84 -13.84 -9.59 -0.28
CA GLY A 84 -14.82 -9.42 -1.35
C GLY A 84 -16.21 -9.06 -0.81
N ASP A 85 -16.30 -8.52 0.41
CA ASP A 85 -17.57 -8.14 1.01
C ASP A 85 -18.03 -6.71 0.64
N GLY A 86 -17.25 -6.02 -0.18
CA GLY A 86 -17.48 -4.64 -0.62
C GLY A 86 -16.97 -3.59 0.36
N LYS A 87 -16.26 -3.98 1.42
CA LYS A 87 -15.69 -3.08 2.42
C LYS A 87 -14.18 -3.15 2.44
N SER A 88 -13.58 -2.06 2.86
CA SER A 88 -12.13 -1.89 2.87
C SER A 88 -11.50 -2.55 4.10
N ASP A 89 -10.46 -3.33 3.86
CA ASP A 89 -9.62 -3.96 4.88
C ASP A 89 -8.25 -3.29 4.99
N LEU A 90 -7.43 -3.75 5.95
CA LEU A 90 -6.07 -3.23 6.16
C LEU A 90 -5.01 -4.31 6.00
N ILE A 91 -3.98 -4.02 5.20
CA ILE A 91 -2.72 -4.76 5.25
C ILE A 91 -1.72 -3.98 6.10
N TRP A 92 -1.17 -4.66 7.10
CA TRP A 92 -0.14 -4.18 7.98
C TRP A 92 1.20 -4.78 7.63
N ARG A 93 2.26 -3.99 7.76
CA ARG A 93 3.65 -4.43 7.59
C ARG A 93 4.52 -4.01 8.74
N HIS A 94 5.24 -4.97 9.31
CA HIS A 94 6.22 -4.70 10.36
C HIS A 94 7.54 -4.23 9.74
N THR A 95 7.93 -3.01 10.08
CA THR A 95 9.07 -2.29 9.48
C THR A 95 10.45 -2.87 9.80
N GLN A 96 10.54 -3.79 10.77
CA GLN A 96 11.81 -4.37 11.22
C GLN A 96 11.96 -5.84 10.88
N THR A 97 10.88 -6.61 10.98
CA THR A 97 10.89 -8.06 10.71
C THR A 97 10.40 -8.39 9.31
N GLY A 98 9.62 -7.50 8.69
CA GLY A 98 9.00 -7.78 7.40
C GLY A 98 7.72 -8.61 7.50
N ASP A 99 7.24 -8.87 8.72
CA ASP A 99 5.96 -9.55 8.96
C ASP A 99 4.80 -8.79 8.31
N VAL A 100 3.85 -9.53 7.77
CA VAL A 100 2.65 -9.01 7.10
C VAL A 100 1.42 -9.56 7.82
N ALA A 101 0.49 -8.68 8.20
CA ALA A 101 -0.78 -9.05 8.80
C ALA A 101 -1.93 -8.44 7.99
N ALA A 102 -3.08 -9.11 7.99
CA ALA A 102 -4.31 -8.62 7.38
C ALA A 102 -5.33 -8.40 8.49
N TRP A 103 -5.98 -7.25 8.50
CA TRP A 103 -7.15 -7.01 9.35
C TRP A 103 -8.36 -6.96 8.44
N LEU A 104 -9.28 -7.91 8.63
CA LEU A 104 -10.58 -7.91 7.96
C LEU A 104 -11.57 -7.13 8.82
N LEU A 105 -12.29 -6.17 8.23
CA LEU A 105 -13.16 -5.22 8.93
C LEU A 105 -14.62 -5.33 8.50
N ASP A 106 -15.51 -4.96 9.42
CA ASP A 106 -16.91 -4.65 9.12
C ASP A 106 -17.23 -3.28 9.75
N GLY A 107 -17.25 -2.23 8.93
CA GLY A 107 -17.20 -0.86 9.41
C GLY A 107 -15.88 -0.59 10.15
N ALA A 108 -16.00 -0.09 11.37
CA ALA A 108 -14.86 0.15 12.24
C ALA A 108 -14.51 -1.03 13.18
N THR A 109 -15.08 -2.21 12.94
CA THR A 109 -14.89 -3.40 13.79
C THR A 109 -13.92 -4.36 13.14
N VAL A 110 -12.85 -4.73 13.85
CA VAL A 110 -11.92 -5.77 13.39
C VAL A 110 -12.56 -7.15 13.61
N GLN A 111 -12.88 -7.84 12.53
CA GLN A 111 -13.40 -9.21 12.59
C GLN A 111 -12.27 -10.21 12.79
N GLN A 112 -11.16 -10.03 12.08
CA GLN A 112 -10.00 -10.92 12.12
C GLN A 112 -8.72 -10.13 11.92
N ALA A 113 -7.63 -10.55 12.57
CA ALA A 113 -6.32 -9.86 12.50
C ALA A 113 -5.11 -10.84 12.44
N PRO A 114 -5.11 -11.85 11.56
CA PRO A 114 -4.02 -12.83 11.51
C PRO A 114 -2.72 -12.27 10.93
N LEU A 115 -1.62 -12.93 11.30
CA LEU A 115 -0.38 -12.85 10.53
C LEU A 115 -0.56 -13.63 9.23
N VAL A 116 -0.35 -12.98 8.09
CA VAL A 116 -0.44 -13.56 6.75
C VAL A 116 0.87 -14.22 6.36
N SER A 117 2.00 -13.57 6.66
CA SER A 117 3.34 -14.06 6.36
C SER A 117 4.36 -13.49 7.33
N SER A 118 5.38 -14.27 7.66
CA SER A 118 6.48 -13.84 8.52
C SER A 118 7.76 -13.61 7.71
N GLY A 119 8.53 -12.59 8.10
CA GLY A 119 9.90 -12.44 7.60
C GLY A 119 10.05 -12.04 6.14
N VAL A 120 9.06 -11.40 5.48
CA VAL A 120 9.21 -10.95 4.09
C VAL A 120 10.36 -9.94 4.01
N PRO A 121 11.41 -10.17 3.20
CA PRO A 121 12.59 -9.31 3.22
C PRO A 121 12.24 -7.83 3.07
N LEU A 122 12.88 -6.97 3.85
CA LEU A 122 12.57 -5.53 3.88
C LEU A 122 12.79 -4.82 2.53
N SER A 123 13.56 -5.41 1.62
CA SER A 123 13.75 -4.95 0.25
C SER A 123 12.53 -5.16 -0.65
N TRP A 124 11.59 -6.02 -0.28
CA TRP A 124 10.29 -6.11 -0.93
C TRP A 124 9.32 -5.13 -0.27
N GLN A 125 8.64 -4.33 -1.08
CA GLN A 125 7.62 -3.37 -0.65
C GLN A 125 6.31 -3.66 -1.39
N ILE A 126 5.18 -3.49 -0.71
CA ILE A 126 3.87 -3.50 -1.37
C ILE A 126 3.80 -2.22 -2.20
N ALA A 127 3.67 -2.38 -3.50
CA ALA A 127 3.60 -1.31 -4.49
C ALA A 127 2.15 -0.95 -4.85
N GLY A 128 1.19 -1.83 -4.56
CA GLY A 128 -0.23 -1.58 -4.74
C GLY A 128 -1.07 -2.79 -4.36
N ALA A 129 -2.39 -2.62 -4.36
CA ALA A 129 -3.35 -3.69 -4.18
C ALA A 129 -4.56 -3.47 -5.11
N GLY A 130 -5.16 -4.58 -5.55
CA GLY A 130 -6.31 -4.60 -6.46
C GLY A 130 -6.59 -6.03 -6.90
N ASP A 131 -7.77 -6.30 -7.44
CA ASP A 131 -8.18 -7.64 -7.88
C ASP A 131 -7.45 -8.03 -9.18
N LEU A 132 -6.30 -8.69 -9.09
CA LEU A 132 -5.44 -8.95 -10.26
C LEU A 132 -5.91 -10.19 -11.05
N ASP A 133 -6.75 -11.04 -10.47
CA ASP A 133 -7.22 -12.30 -11.09
C ASP A 133 -8.72 -12.36 -11.40
N GLY A 134 -9.49 -11.39 -10.96
CA GLY A 134 -10.92 -11.21 -11.24
C GLY A 134 -11.83 -12.00 -10.31
N ASP A 135 -11.37 -12.35 -9.10
CA ASP A 135 -12.17 -13.10 -8.12
C ASP A 135 -13.01 -12.21 -7.18
N GLY A 136 -12.91 -10.89 -7.35
CA GLY A 136 -13.60 -9.88 -6.55
C GLY A 136 -12.87 -9.48 -5.28
N LYS A 137 -11.63 -9.94 -5.05
CA LYS A 137 -10.83 -9.64 -3.86
C LYS A 137 -9.52 -8.99 -4.24
N ALA A 138 -9.01 -8.11 -3.39
CA ALA A 138 -7.77 -7.42 -3.64
C ALA A 138 -6.55 -8.33 -3.39
N ASP A 139 -5.70 -8.39 -4.40
CA ASP A 139 -4.38 -9.01 -4.38
C ASP A 139 -3.28 -8.00 -4.07
N LEU A 140 -2.06 -8.48 -3.77
CA LEU A 140 -0.92 -7.61 -3.46
C LEU A 140 0.13 -7.64 -4.55
N LEU A 141 0.45 -6.45 -5.07
CA LEU A 141 1.60 -6.23 -5.94
C LEU A 141 2.82 -5.86 -5.09
N TRP A 142 3.89 -6.63 -5.22
CA TRP A 142 5.15 -6.45 -4.51
C TRP A 142 6.26 -6.03 -5.46
N ARG A 143 7.09 -5.08 -5.03
CA ARG A 143 8.26 -4.64 -5.76
C ARG A 143 9.53 -4.73 -4.93
N GLN A 144 10.56 -5.32 -5.51
CA GLN A 144 11.90 -5.41 -4.93
C GLN A 144 12.67 -4.13 -5.24
N VAL A 145 12.99 -3.33 -4.21
CA VAL A 145 13.51 -1.96 -4.38
C VAL A 145 14.95 -1.87 -4.92
N LEU A 146 15.68 -2.99 -4.94
CA LEU A 146 17.08 -3.07 -5.42
C LEU A 146 17.18 -3.66 -6.81
N SER A 147 16.47 -4.75 -7.11
CA SER A 147 16.50 -5.38 -8.43
C SER A 147 15.43 -4.84 -9.37
N GLY A 148 14.31 -4.34 -8.83
CA GLY A 148 13.13 -4.02 -9.60
C GLY A 148 12.25 -5.23 -9.94
N ASP A 149 12.51 -6.40 -9.35
CA ASP A 149 11.62 -7.55 -9.52
C ASP A 149 10.21 -7.23 -9.01
N LEU A 150 9.22 -7.77 -9.73
CA LEU A 150 7.81 -7.63 -9.43
C LEU A 150 7.26 -9.00 -9.04
N ALA A 151 6.54 -9.08 -7.94
CA ALA A 151 5.86 -10.28 -7.50
C ALA A 151 4.39 -9.97 -7.20
N VAL A 152 3.55 -10.98 -7.33
CA VAL A 152 2.13 -10.91 -7.01
C VAL A 152 1.83 -11.94 -5.95
N TRP A 153 1.05 -11.56 -4.95
CA TRP A 153 0.35 -12.46 -4.04
C TRP A 153 -1.13 -12.40 -4.35
N LEU A 154 -1.68 -13.51 -4.87
CA LEU A 154 -3.12 -13.66 -5.00
C LEU A 154 -3.70 -14.03 -3.63
N MET A 155 -4.64 -13.24 -3.15
CA MET A 155 -5.17 -13.29 -1.79
C MET A 155 -6.55 -13.96 -1.76
N ASP A 156 -6.93 -14.49 -0.60
CA ASP A 156 -8.29 -14.94 -0.30
C ASP A 156 -8.59 -14.53 1.16
N GLY A 157 -9.01 -13.27 1.32
CA GLY A 157 -9.08 -12.60 2.61
C GLY A 157 -7.71 -12.52 3.27
N LYS A 158 -7.51 -13.40 4.24
CA LYS A 158 -6.30 -13.49 5.08
C LYS A 158 -5.25 -14.48 4.58
N ALA A 159 -5.52 -15.23 3.52
CA ALA A 159 -4.64 -16.28 3.03
C ALA A 159 -3.97 -15.88 1.71
N ILE A 160 -2.72 -16.32 1.52
CA ILE A 160 -2.07 -16.26 0.21
C ILE A 160 -2.47 -17.52 -0.56
N ARG A 161 -3.32 -17.37 -1.57
CA ARG A 161 -3.76 -18.46 -2.44
C ARG A 161 -2.66 -18.89 -3.40
N GLN A 162 -1.93 -17.91 -3.93
CA GLN A 162 -0.80 -18.13 -4.84
C GLN A 162 0.19 -16.98 -4.71
N SER A 163 1.49 -17.24 -4.92
CA SER A 163 2.48 -16.18 -5.09
C SER A 163 3.47 -16.50 -6.20
N ALA A 164 3.92 -15.48 -6.93
CA ALA A 164 4.91 -15.64 -7.98
C ALA A 164 5.68 -14.34 -8.24
N VAL A 165 6.92 -14.45 -8.70
CA VAL A 165 7.63 -13.35 -9.36
C VAL A 165 7.11 -13.29 -10.80
N VAL A 166 6.49 -12.17 -11.17
CA VAL A 166 5.78 -11.99 -12.46
C VAL A 166 6.63 -11.24 -13.49
N ALA A 167 7.62 -10.47 -13.03
CA ALA A 167 8.63 -9.85 -13.87
C ALA A 167 9.93 -9.68 -13.10
N SER A 168 11.06 -9.75 -13.79
CA SER A 168 12.37 -9.56 -13.19
C SER A 168 13.06 -8.34 -13.77
N VAL A 169 13.81 -7.64 -12.92
CA VAL A 169 14.67 -6.52 -13.32
C VAL A 169 13.93 -5.38 -14.02
N VAL A 170 12.73 -5.01 -13.55
CA VAL A 170 12.02 -3.82 -14.06
C VAL A 170 12.82 -2.58 -13.67
N PRO A 171 13.31 -1.76 -14.62
CA PRO A 171 14.22 -0.66 -14.29
C PRO A 171 13.67 0.25 -13.20
N LEU A 172 14.51 0.61 -12.22
CA LEU A 172 14.09 1.40 -11.05
C LEU A 172 13.60 2.82 -11.40
N VAL A 173 13.87 3.29 -12.62
CA VAL A 173 13.32 4.56 -13.15
C VAL A 173 11.82 4.48 -13.46
N TRP A 174 11.27 3.28 -13.62
CA TRP A 174 9.84 3.04 -13.64
C TRP A 174 9.34 2.85 -12.22
N GLN A 175 8.26 3.54 -11.86
CA GLN A 175 7.58 3.41 -10.57
C GLN A 175 6.14 2.97 -10.85
N VAL A 176 5.59 2.11 -9.98
CA VAL A 176 4.16 1.81 -10.00
C VAL A 176 3.46 3.08 -9.55
N GLU A 177 2.54 3.55 -10.39
CA GLU A 177 1.73 4.73 -10.11
C GLU A 177 0.35 4.32 -9.60
N LEU A 178 -0.28 3.32 -10.23
CA LEU A 178 -1.63 2.87 -9.90
C LEU A 178 -1.78 1.36 -10.14
N VAL A 179 -2.58 0.70 -9.30
CA VAL A 179 -3.12 -0.64 -9.56
C VAL A 179 -4.64 -0.52 -9.67
N SER A 180 -5.18 -0.71 -10.87
CA SER A 180 -6.61 -0.54 -11.19
C SER A 180 -6.92 -1.16 -12.53
N ASP A 181 -8.17 -1.55 -12.77
CA ASP A 181 -8.63 -2.04 -14.07
C ASP A 181 -8.59 -0.91 -15.11
N VAL A 182 -7.66 -0.98 -16.08
CA VAL A 182 -7.50 0.05 -17.11
C VAL A 182 -8.02 -0.39 -18.48
N ASP A 183 -8.26 -1.68 -18.69
CA ASP A 183 -8.81 -2.22 -19.95
C ASP A 183 -10.30 -2.61 -19.87
N GLY A 184 -10.87 -2.61 -18.68
CA GLY A 184 -12.26 -2.94 -18.39
C GLY A 184 -12.56 -4.44 -18.38
N ASP A 185 -11.55 -5.31 -18.26
CA ASP A 185 -11.73 -6.77 -18.25
C ASP A 185 -12.13 -7.35 -16.88
N GLY A 186 -12.28 -6.48 -15.87
CA GLY A 186 -12.65 -6.83 -14.51
C GLY A 186 -11.46 -7.19 -13.63
N LYS A 187 -10.23 -7.05 -14.13
CA LYS A 187 -9.01 -7.26 -13.37
C LYS A 187 -8.21 -5.98 -13.29
N SER A 188 -7.55 -5.79 -12.15
CA SER A 188 -6.64 -4.69 -11.94
C SER A 188 -5.36 -4.90 -12.72
N ASP A 189 -4.90 -3.81 -13.33
CA ASP A 189 -3.67 -3.73 -14.11
C ASP A 189 -2.65 -2.85 -13.40
N VAL A 190 -1.42 -2.84 -13.88
CA VAL A 190 -0.35 -2.00 -13.31
C VAL A 190 -0.03 -0.85 -14.24
N LEU A 191 -0.27 0.38 -13.77
CA LEU A 191 0.16 1.60 -14.45
C LEU A 191 1.50 2.06 -13.90
N TRP A 192 2.43 2.34 -14.81
CA TRP A 192 3.81 2.72 -14.51
C TRP A 192 4.11 4.13 -14.97
N ARG A 193 4.90 4.85 -14.18
CA ARG A 193 5.46 6.16 -14.54
C ARG A 193 6.99 6.11 -14.58
N GLN A 194 7.57 6.60 -15.68
CA GLN A 194 9.01 6.79 -15.81
C GLN A 194 9.40 8.16 -15.23
N ILE A 195 10.18 8.18 -14.16
CA ILE A 195 10.41 9.39 -13.34
C ILE A 195 11.33 10.45 -13.97
N GLN A 196 12.02 10.12 -15.05
CA GLN A 196 12.97 11.00 -15.76
C GLN A 196 12.37 11.54 -17.06
N THR A 197 11.65 10.72 -17.82
CA THR A 197 11.04 11.13 -19.09
C THR A 197 9.58 11.51 -18.94
N GLY A 198 8.90 10.98 -17.91
CA GLY A 198 7.48 11.13 -17.74
C GLY A 198 6.65 10.17 -18.59
N ASP A 199 7.27 9.19 -19.25
CA ASP A 199 6.54 8.17 -20.00
C ASP A 199 5.61 7.36 -19.07
N VAL A 200 4.48 6.94 -19.61
CA VAL A 200 3.47 6.14 -18.92
C VAL A 200 3.30 4.82 -19.66
N SER A 201 3.30 3.71 -18.93
CA SER A 201 3.09 2.37 -19.48
C SER A 201 2.04 1.63 -18.67
N ALA A 202 1.19 0.83 -19.32
CA ALA A 202 0.25 -0.07 -18.68
C ALA A 202 0.68 -1.51 -18.91
N TRP A 203 0.58 -2.32 -17.86
CA TRP A 203 0.79 -3.76 -17.89
C TRP A 203 -0.52 -4.43 -17.54
N LEU A 204 -1.14 -5.05 -18.54
CA LEU A 204 -2.39 -5.76 -18.37
C LEU A 204 -2.13 -7.09 -17.67
N MET A 205 -2.88 -7.39 -16.62
CA MET A 205 -2.62 -8.52 -15.73
C MET A 205 -3.65 -9.65 -15.93
N ASN A 206 -3.26 -10.86 -15.56
CA ASN A 206 -4.15 -12.00 -15.44
C ASN A 206 -3.64 -12.91 -14.32
N GLY A 207 -3.97 -12.52 -13.08
CA GLY A 207 -3.40 -13.06 -11.87
C GLY A 207 -1.88 -12.89 -11.82
N VAL A 208 -1.15 -14.00 -11.76
CA VAL A 208 0.32 -13.99 -11.74
C VAL A 208 0.99 -13.86 -13.12
N ALA A 209 0.23 -13.57 -14.18
CA ALA A 209 0.77 -13.39 -15.52
C ALA A 209 0.62 -11.94 -15.98
N VAL A 210 1.67 -11.41 -16.64
CA VAL A 210 1.57 -10.19 -17.43
C VAL A 210 1.04 -10.60 -18.81
N LYS A 211 -0.20 -10.22 -19.12
CA LYS A 211 -0.93 -10.53 -20.36
C LYS A 211 -0.42 -9.70 -21.53
N GLU A 212 -0.27 -8.40 -21.30
CA GLU A 212 0.18 -7.43 -22.31
C GLU A 212 0.90 -6.27 -21.63
N THR A 213 1.81 -5.61 -22.34
CA THR A 213 2.41 -4.34 -21.88
C THR A 213 2.39 -3.33 -23.03
N GLY A 214 2.11 -2.07 -22.72
CA GLY A 214 2.08 -1.00 -23.73
C GLY A 214 2.49 0.35 -23.17
N VAL A 215 3.08 1.20 -24.03
CA VAL A 215 3.28 2.63 -23.71
C VAL A 215 1.96 3.35 -23.94
N VAL A 216 1.43 3.97 -22.89
CA VAL A 216 0.16 4.72 -22.91
C VAL A 216 0.41 6.16 -23.35
N ALA A 217 1.47 6.77 -22.85
CA ALA A 217 1.85 8.14 -23.18
C ALA A 217 3.37 8.31 -23.08
N THR A 218 3.91 9.25 -23.85
CA THR A 218 5.32 9.63 -23.78
C THR A 218 5.47 11.08 -23.33
N GLY A 219 6.51 11.37 -22.53
CA GLY A 219 6.87 12.75 -22.20
C GLY A 219 5.86 13.52 -21.33
N VAL A 220 5.02 12.86 -20.54
CA VAL A 220 4.08 13.59 -19.64
C VAL A 220 4.90 14.42 -18.67
N ALA A 221 4.74 15.74 -18.69
CA ALA A 221 5.58 16.64 -17.90
C ALA A 221 5.64 16.23 -16.42
N LEU A 222 6.84 16.23 -15.85
CA LEU A 222 7.11 15.68 -14.52
C LEU A 222 6.41 16.42 -13.36
N GLY A 223 5.86 17.60 -13.63
CA GLY A 223 5.02 18.35 -12.68
C GLY A 223 3.59 17.82 -12.55
N TRP A 224 3.17 16.89 -13.40
CA TRP A 224 1.87 16.22 -13.33
C TRP A 224 1.98 14.86 -12.62
N GLN A 225 1.05 14.60 -11.71
CA GLN A 225 0.89 13.34 -10.99
C GLN A 225 -0.50 12.76 -11.27
N ILE A 226 -0.60 11.43 -11.32
CA ILE A 226 -1.90 10.74 -11.27
C ILE A 226 -2.38 10.80 -9.80
N GLN A 227 -3.70 10.86 -9.58
CA GLN A 227 -4.32 11.04 -8.26
C GLN A 227 -5.39 9.99 -8.02
#